data_AF-A0A2W2GBV4-F1
#
_entry.id   AF-A0A2W2GBV4-F1
#
_cell.length_a   1.000
_cell.length_b   1.000
_cell.length_c   1.000
_cell.angle_alpha   90.00
_cell.angle_beta   90.00
_cell.angle_gamma   90.00
#
_symmetry.space_group_name_H-M   'P 1'
#
loop_
_entity.id
_entity.type
_entity.pdbx_description
1 polymer ?
#
loop_
_entity_poly.entity_id
_entity_poly.type
_entity_poly.pdbx_seq_one_letter_code
_entity_poly.pdbx_strand_id
1 'polypeptide(L)'
;MTASLEQPHPLTVLRGRLGWSQAAYARELDAVHRRLGLGGMAHERQKIYRWESGQVVPESSAQEAMAVLHCVPAHVLQTLPWPDWLAGYRM
;
A
#
# COMPACT_ATOMS: atom_id res chain seq x y z
N MET A 1 -8.25 30.88 -8.53
CA MET A 1 -7.55 29.66 -8.99
C MET A 1 -6.86 29.04 -7.78
N THR A 2 -7.59 28.24 -7.01
CA THR A 2 -7.02 27.48 -5.88
C THR A 2 -6.14 26.40 -6.48
N ALA A 3 -4.82 26.47 -6.24
CA ALA A 3 -3.94 25.35 -6.50
C ALA A 3 -4.47 24.17 -5.67
N SER A 4 -5.01 23.14 -6.32
CA SER A 4 -5.18 21.84 -5.69
C SER A 4 -3.79 21.38 -5.31
N LEU A 5 -3.44 21.48 -4.02
CA LEU A 5 -2.28 20.79 -3.49
C LEU A 5 -2.62 19.30 -3.64
N GLU A 6 -2.21 18.69 -4.74
CA GLU A 6 -2.32 17.25 -4.97
C GLU A 6 -1.63 16.56 -3.79
N GLN A 7 -2.42 16.14 -2.80
CA GLN A 7 -1.87 15.47 -1.64
C GLN A 7 -1.23 14.18 -2.12
N PRO A 8 0.04 13.91 -1.76
CA PRO A 8 0.70 12.69 -2.19
C PRO A 8 -0.11 11.49 -1.72
N HIS A 9 -0.29 10.51 -2.61
CA HIS A 9 -1.06 9.30 -2.35
C HIS A 9 -0.65 8.68 -0.98
N PRO A 10 -1.59 8.23 -0.13
CA PRO A 10 -1.28 7.75 1.23
C PRO A 10 -0.18 6.68 1.28
N LEU A 11 -0.19 5.75 0.32
CA LEU A 11 0.88 4.74 0.17
C LEU A 11 2.28 5.37 -0.01
N THR A 12 2.40 6.42 -0.82
CA THR A 12 3.65 7.16 -1.04
C THR A 12 4.14 7.77 0.27
N VAL A 13 3.24 8.34 1.06
CA VAL A 13 3.57 8.93 2.37
C VAL A 13 4.06 7.87 3.33
N LEU A 14 3.34 6.75 3.46
CA LEU A 14 3.69 5.66 4.36
C LEU A 14 5.03 5.01 3.98
N ARG A 15 5.22 4.71 2.69
CA ARG A 15 6.50 4.20 2.20
C ARG A 15 7.64 5.20 2.45
N GLY A 16 7.39 6.49 2.27
CA GLY A 16 8.35 7.55 2.55
C GLY A 16 8.77 7.60 4.02
N ARG A 17 7.83 7.41 4.96
CA ARG A 17 8.13 7.32 6.40
C ARG A 17 9.01 6.12 6.76
N LEU A 18 8.88 5.02 6.02
CA LEU A 18 9.72 3.83 6.17
C LEU A 18 11.10 3.99 5.49
N GLY A 19 11.32 5.08 4.74
CA GLY A 19 12.57 5.31 3.99
C GLY A 19 12.77 4.33 2.83
N TRP A 20 11.71 3.66 2.37
CA TRP A 20 11.82 2.61 1.37
C TRP A 20 11.61 3.13 -0.05
N SER A 21 12.41 2.61 -1.00
CA SER A 21 12.10 2.74 -2.42
C SER A 21 10.88 1.87 -2.77
N GLN A 22 10.25 2.14 -3.92
CA GLN A 22 9.17 1.29 -4.43
C GLN A 22 9.60 -0.19 -4.56
N ALA A 23 10.85 -0.44 -4.98
CA ALA A 23 11.37 -1.80 -5.11
C ALA A 23 11.59 -2.47 -3.75
N ALA A 24 12.11 -1.74 -2.76
CA ALA A 24 12.24 -2.23 -1.40
C ALA A 24 10.87 -2.55 -0.79
N TYR A 25 9.89 -1.65 -0.97
CA TYR A 25 8.52 -1.88 -0.53
C TYR A 25 7.89 -3.13 -1.16
N ALA A 26 8.08 -3.34 -2.47
CA ALA A 26 7.60 -4.55 -3.15
C ALA A 26 8.24 -5.85 -2.62
N ARG A 27 9.48 -5.79 -2.13
CA ARG A 27 10.16 -6.92 -1.51
C ARG A 27 9.59 -7.25 -0.13
N GLU A 28 9.40 -6.24 0.72
CA GLU A 28 8.81 -6.43 2.04
C GLU A 28 7.36 -6.91 1.93
N LEU A 29 6.60 -6.38 0.97
CA LEU A 29 5.22 -6.81 0.74
C LEU A 29 5.14 -8.28 0.28
N ASP A 30 6.04 -8.75 -0.59
CA ASP A 30 6.12 -10.17 -0.95
C ASP A 30 6.51 -11.05 0.25
N ALA A 31 7.44 -10.58 1.10
CA ALA A 31 7.80 -11.32 2.31
C ALA A 31 6.58 -11.50 3.24
N VAL A 32 5.76 -10.45 3.40
CA VAL A 32 4.49 -10.55 4.14
C VAL A 32 3.50 -11.47 3.43
N HIS A 33 3.34 -11.35 2.11
CA HIS A 33 2.44 -12.18 1.32
C HIS A 33 2.77 -13.69 1.46
N ARG A 34 4.06 -14.03 1.43
CA ARG A 34 4.54 -15.40 1.69
C ARG A 34 4.27 -15.84 3.13
N ARG A 35 4.50 -14.97 4.12
CA ARG A 35 4.22 -15.26 5.54
C ARG A 35 2.73 -15.55 5.79
N LEU A 36 1.85 -14.89 5.03
CA LEU A 36 0.40 -15.12 5.08
C LEU A 36 -0.04 -16.38 4.31
N GLY A 37 0.87 -17.09 3.63
CA GLY A 37 0.52 -18.26 2.83
C GLY A 37 -0.18 -17.93 1.50
N LEU A 38 -0.16 -16.67 1.07
CA LEU A 38 -0.82 -16.20 -0.16
C LEU A 38 0.01 -16.45 -1.43
N GLY A 39 1.19 -17.07 -1.29
CA GLY A 39 2.14 -17.32 -2.38
C GLY A 39 3.09 -16.13 -2.61
N GLY A 40 3.84 -16.16 -3.71
CA GLY A 40 4.72 -15.06 -4.08
C GLY A 40 3.97 -13.96 -4.82
N MET A 41 4.24 -12.71 -4.46
CA MET A 41 3.85 -11.53 -5.23
C MET A 41 5.02 -11.14 -6.15
N ALA A 42 4.75 -10.91 -7.44
CA ALA A 42 5.77 -10.42 -8.35
C ALA A 42 6.34 -9.07 -7.84
N HIS A 43 7.67 -8.99 -7.66
CA HIS A 43 8.39 -7.84 -7.10
C HIS A 43 8.51 -6.66 -8.09
N GLU A 44 7.41 -6.25 -8.69
CA GLU A 44 7.43 -5.24 -9.73
C GLU A 44 7.31 -3.84 -9.12
N ARG A 45 8.42 -3.11 -9.06
CA ARG A 45 8.44 -1.67 -8.73
C ARG A 45 7.35 -0.88 -9.48
N GLN A 46 7.10 -1.26 -10.73
CA GLN A 46 6.09 -0.64 -11.60
C GLN A 46 4.66 -0.84 -11.08
N LYS A 47 4.39 -1.94 -10.37
CA LYS A 47 3.12 -2.19 -9.70
C LYS A 47 2.89 -1.18 -8.58
N ILE A 48 3.90 -0.98 -7.72
CA ILE A 48 3.85 0.02 -6.65
C ILE A 48 3.62 1.42 -7.22
N TYR A 49 4.32 1.77 -8.30
CA TYR A 49 4.10 3.05 -8.97
C TYR A 49 2.65 3.22 -9.46
N ARG A 50 2.06 2.20 -10.09
CA ARG A 50 0.67 2.25 -10.58
C ARG A 50 -0.35 2.38 -9.44
N TRP A 51 -0.05 1.81 -8.28
CA TRP A 51 -0.86 1.98 -7.08
C TRP A 51 -0.74 3.41 -6.53
N GLU A 52 0.47 3.93 -6.40
CA GLU A 52 0.75 5.29 -5.91
C GLU A 52 0.24 6.39 -6.85
N SER A 53 0.15 6.13 -8.15
CA SER A 53 -0.41 7.06 -9.13
C SER A 53 -1.94 6.97 -9.25
N GLY A 54 -2.58 6.04 -8.53
CA GLY A 54 -4.03 5.80 -8.60
C GLY A 54 -4.49 5.14 -9.90
N GLN A 55 -3.56 4.70 -10.77
CA GLN A 55 -3.91 4.05 -12.05
C GLN A 55 -4.51 2.65 -11.86
N VAL A 56 -4.11 1.95 -10.80
CA VAL A 56 -4.54 0.57 -10.52
C VAL A 56 -4.86 0.44 -9.04
N VAL A 57 -5.98 -0.23 -8.74
CA VAL A 57 -6.30 -0.67 -7.37
C VAL A 57 -5.55 -1.98 -7.09
N PRO A 58 -4.82 -2.11 -5.97
CA PRO A 58 -4.22 -3.38 -5.58
C PRO A 58 -5.28 -4.47 -5.40
N GLU A 59 -4.98 -5.68 -5.83
CA GLU A 59 -5.84 -6.83 -5.57
C GLU A 59 -5.97 -7.11 -4.05
N SER A 60 -7.01 -7.86 -3.66
CA SER A 60 -7.35 -8.07 -2.24
C SER A 60 -6.20 -8.66 -1.43
N SER A 61 -5.47 -9.63 -1.97
CA SER A 61 -4.32 -10.25 -1.26
C SER A 61 -3.16 -9.28 -1.05
N ALA A 62 -2.95 -8.36 -2.00
CA ALA A 62 -1.97 -7.28 -1.86
C ALA A 62 -2.42 -6.25 -0.82
N GLN A 63 -3.71 -5.90 -0.78
CA GLN A 63 -4.24 -5.01 0.26
C GLN A 63 -4.14 -5.65 1.66
N GLU A 64 -4.43 -6.95 1.79
CA GLU A 64 -4.28 -7.70 3.04
C GLU A 64 -2.82 -7.71 3.52
N ALA A 65 -1.87 -8.01 2.62
CA ALA A 65 -0.46 -7.94 2.95
C ALA A 65 -0.01 -6.52 3.33
N MET A 66 -0.54 -5.48 2.68
CA MET A 66 -0.26 -4.08 3.06
C MET A 66 -0.86 -3.74 4.43
N ALA A 67 -2.05 -4.22 4.74
CA ALA A 67 -2.68 -4.00 6.04
C ALA A 67 -1.82 -4.59 7.15
N VAL A 68 -1.32 -5.81 6.98
CA VAL A 68 -0.40 -6.45 7.91
C VAL A 68 0.92 -5.67 8.02
N LEU A 69 1.51 -5.26 6.89
CA LEU A 69 2.75 -4.48 6.86
C LEU A 69 2.60 -3.14 7.59
N HIS A 70 1.42 -2.51 7.47
CA HIS A 70 1.11 -1.22 8.09
C HIS A 70 0.33 -1.33 9.41
N CYS A 71 0.24 -2.53 10.00
CA CYS A 71 -0.50 -2.79 11.25
C CYS A 71 -1.96 -2.27 11.23
N VAL A 72 -2.60 -2.23 10.05
CA VAL A 72 -3.99 -1.83 9.87
C VAL A 72 -4.89 -3.03 10.15
N PRO A 73 -5.88 -2.92 11.06
CA PRO A 73 -6.80 -4.01 11.35
C PRO A 73 -7.65 -4.39 10.13
N ALA A 74 -7.91 -5.68 9.95
CA ALA A 74 -8.66 -6.20 8.78
C ALA A 74 -10.08 -5.62 8.64
N HIS A 75 -10.74 -5.24 9.74
CA HIS A 75 -12.06 -4.62 9.69
C HIS A 75 -12.04 -3.26 8.97
N VAL A 76 -10.91 -2.55 8.97
CA VAL A 76 -10.77 -1.26 8.27
C VAL A 76 -10.86 -1.48 6.76
N LEU A 77 -10.23 -2.54 6.23
CA LEU A 77 -10.29 -2.90 4.81
C LEU A 77 -11.71 -3.26 4.35
N GLN A 78 -12.55 -3.77 5.26
CA GLN A 78 -13.95 -4.08 4.97
C GLN A 78 -14.85 -2.84 5.00
N THR A 79 -14.40 -1.76 5.64
CA THR A 79 -15.20 -0.56 5.89
C THR A 79 -14.84 0.59 4.98
N LEU A 80 -13.56 0.69 4.59
CA LEU A 80 -13.02 1.79 3.79
C LEU A 80 -12.40 1.27 2.50
N PRO A 81 -12.69 1.89 1.34
CA PRO A 81 -12.09 1.50 0.07
C PRO A 81 -10.60 1.87 0.02
N TRP A 82 -9.89 1.29 -0.94
CA TRP A 82 -8.56 1.78 -1.32
C TRP A 82 -8.66 3.19 -1.92
N PRO A 83 -7.73 4.14 -1.61
CA PRO A 83 -6.65 4.07 -0.62
C PRO A 83 -7.02 4.64 0.76
N ASP A 84 -8.29 4.94 1.01
CA ASP A 84 -8.77 5.72 2.16
C ASP A 84 -8.43 5.06 3.50
N TRP A 85 -8.41 3.73 3.56
CA TRP A 85 -8.01 3.00 4.77
C TRP A 85 -6.56 3.25 5.21
N LEU A 86 -5.68 3.75 4.32
CA LEU A 86 -4.31 4.14 4.66
C LEU A 86 -4.22 5.56 5.27
N ALA A 87 -5.17 6.44 4.96
CA ALA A 87 -5.09 7.86 5.36
C ALA A 87 -5.46 8.09 6.84
N GLY A 88 -6.34 7.25 7.39
CA GLY A 88 -6.82 7.35 8.76
C GLY A 88 -5.91 6.70 9.80
N TYR A 89 -4.95 5.86 9.38
CA TYR A 89 -4.12 5.08 10.29
C TYR A 89 -2.74 5.72 10.42
N ARG A 90 -2.45 6.31 11.58
CA ARG A 90 -1.12 6.78 11.95
C ARG A 90 -0.46 5.70 12.82
N MET A 91 0.66 5.15 12.33
CA MET A 91 1.66 4.52 13.18
C MET A 91 2.37 5.56 14.04
#